data_AF-A0A3T1CGV9-F1
#
_entry.id   AF-A0A3T1CGV9-F1
#
_cell.length_a   1.000
_cell.length_b   1.000
_cell.length_c   1.000
_cell.angle_alpha   90.00
_cell.angle_beta   90.00
_cell.angle_gamma   90.00
#
_symmetry.space_group_name_H-M   'P 1'
#
loop_
_entity.id
_entity.type
_entity.pdbx_description
1 polymer ?
#
loop_
_entity_poly.entity_id
_entity_poly.type
_entity_poly.pdbx_seq_one_letter_code
_entity_poly.pdbx_strand_id
1 'polypeptide(L)'
;MKTFARRLAHTRPLRFIKPCHNASQTRRQAMNRLRIAIHGSARDPDAAIALEALDIATALTIADINVGSGDAEIWDGEKRLARLSKHAGRHATFWRVS
;
A
#
# COMPACT_ATOMS: atom_id res chain seq x y z
N MET A 1 75.22 -8.46 31.83
CA MET A 1 73.79 -8.66 32.20
C MET A 1 73.00 -7.42 31.86
N LYS A 2 72.44 -7.33 30.64
CA LYS A 2 71.34 -6.43 30.29
C LYS A 2 70.48 -7.12 29.23
N THR A 3 69.32 -7.56 29.69
CA THR A 3 68.15 -8.01 28.94
C THR A 3 67.71 -6.91 27.98
N PHE A 4 67.26 -7.23 26.76
CA PHE A 4 65.95 -6.75 26.28
C PHE A 4 65.51 -7.53 25.04
N ALA A 5 64.34 -8.14 25.20
CA ALA A 5 63.77 -9.12 24.31
C ALA A 5 63.19 -8.49 23.05
N ARG A 6 63.40 -9.19 21.94
CA ARG A 6 62.78 -8.97 20.63
C ARG A 6 61.59 -9.93 20.50
N ARG A 7 60.34 -9.42 20.51
CA ARG A 7 59.14 -10.08 19.96
C ARG A 7 57.98 -9.07 19.91
N LEU A 8 57.78 -8.39 18.79
CA LEU A 8 56.81 -8.71 17.72
C LEU A 8 55.35 -8.86 18.21
N ALA A 9 54.57 -7.85 17.79
CA ALA A 9 53.19 -7.93 17.31
C ALA A 9 52.09 -8.37 18.28
N HIS A 10 51.45 -7.38 18.92
CA HIS A 10 50.04 -7.47 19.27
C HIS A 10 49.32 -6.15 19.00
N THR A 11 49.20 -5.79 17.72
CA THR A 11 48.12 -4.91 17.25
C THR A 11 46.86 -5.77 17.23
N ARG A 12 46.03 -5.61 18.27
CA ARG A 12 44.68 -6.18 18.29
C ARG A 12 43.90 -5.62 17.10
N PRO A 13 43.34 -6.44 16.19
CA PRO A 13 42.43 -5.90 15.21
C PRO A 13 41.19 -5.42 15.96
N LEU A 14 40.82 -4.15 15.76
CA LEU A 14 39.48 -3.66 16.07
C LEU A 14 38.52 -4.62 15.35
N ARG A 15 37.76 -5.39 16.12
CA ARG A 15 36.66 -6.18 15.58
C ARG A 15 35.70 -5.18 14.97
N PHE A 16 35.74 -5.07 13.65
CA PHE A 16 34.67 -4.49 12.87
C PHE A 16 33.43 -5.30 13.24
N ILE A 17 32.58 -4.72 14.09
CA ILE A 17 31.23 -5.21 14.27
C ILE A 17 30.61 -4.99 12.91
N LYS A 18 30.60 -6.04 12.07
CA LYS A 18 29.74 -6.07 10.90
C LYS A 18 28.36 -5.68 11.43
N PRO A 19 27.70 -4.63 10.93
CA PRO A 19 26.29 -4.49 11.21
C PRO A 19 25.68 -5.80 10.73
N CYS A 20 25.14 -6.58 11.67
CA CYS A 20 24.41 -7.78 11.37
C CYS A 20 23.40 -7.36 10.32
N HIS A 21 23.56 -7.96 9.15
CA HIS A 21 22.71 -7.78 8.01
C HIS A 21 21.33 -8.25 8.42
N ASN A 22 20.55 -7.37 9.06
CA ASN A 22 19.13 -7.59 9.26
C ASN A 22 18.45 -7.23 7.93
N ALA A 23 18.77 -8.00 6.89
CA ALA A 23 18.05 -8.02 5.61
C ALA A 23 16.67 -8.69 5.76
N SER A 24 16.03 -8.50 6.90
CA SER A 24 14.81 -9.18 7.30
C SER A 24 13.77 -8.22 7.83
N GLN A 25 13.84 -6.92 7.53
CA GLN A 25 12.66 -6.06 7.76
C GLN A 25 12.61 -4.76 6.95
N THR A 26 13.13 -4.77 5.73
CA THR A 26 12.42 -4.05 4.66
C THR A 26 11.60 -5.11 3.95
N ARG A 27 10.56 -5.63 4.64
CA ARG A 27 9.27 -5.65 3.95
C ARG A 27 9.12 -4.21 3.51
N ARG A 28 9.54 -3.90 2.28
CA ARG A 28 8.81 -2.92 1.50
C ARG A 28 7.39 -3.39 1.75
N GLN A 29 6.67 -2.69 2.60
CA GLN A 29 5.28 -2.53 2.27
C GLN A 29 5.37 -1.92 0.86
N ALA A 30 5.40 -2.79 -0.15
CA ALA A 30 4.59 -2.55 -1.32
C ALA A 30 3.24 -2.28 -0.68
N MET A 31 3.00 -1.00 -0.38
CA MET A 31 1.72 -0.59 0.15
C MET A 31 0.77 -1.03 -0.93
N ASN A 32 0.02 -2.08 -0.63
CA ASN A 32 -0.84 -2.74 -1.58
C ASN A 32 -1.99 -1.78 -1.79
N ARG A 33 -1.77 -0.79 -2.66
CA ARG A 33 -2.67 0.31 -2.87
C ARG A 33 -3.85 -0.23 -3.64
N LEU A 34 -5.03 -0.07 -3.05
CA LEU A 34 -6.26 -0.40 -3.71
C LEU A 34 -6.56 0.69 -4.73
N ARG A 35 -6.95 0.30 -5.93
CA ARG A 35 -7.43 1.21 -6.95
C ARG A 35 -8.95 1.21 -6.95
N ILE A 36 -9.54 2.39 -6.94
CA ILE A 36 -10.97 2.61 -7.04
C ILE A 36 -11.24 3.11 -8.45
N ALA A 37 -11.95 2.33 -9.26
CA ALA A 37 -12.43 2.75 -10.57
C ALA A 37 -13.89 3.17 -10.42
N ILE A 38 -14.18 4.45 -10.63
CA ILE A 38 -15.53 4.99 -10.60
C ILE A 38 -16.01 5.11 -12.03
N HIS A 39 -17.11 4.44 -12.36
CA HIS A 39 -17.70 4.53 -13.69
C HIS A 39 -18.47 5.83 -13.80
N GLY A 40 -18.21 6.59 -14.86
CA GLY A 40 -18.94 7.82 -15.16
C GLY A 40 -20.44 7.58 -15.28
N SER A 41 -21.23 8.63 -15.13
CA SER A 41 -22.68 8.56 -15.34
C SER A 41 -23.00 8.07 -16.76
N ALA A 42 -24.18 7.50 -16.99
CA ALA A 42 -24.63 7.05 -18.31
C ALA A 42 -24.56 8.14 -19.41
N ARG A 43 -24.43 9.41 -19.01
CA ARG A 43 -24.27 10.57 -19.89
C ARG A 43 -22.83 10.85 -20.31
N ASP A 44 -21.84 10.37 -19.57
CA ASP A 44 -20.41 10.55 -19.84
C ASP A 44 -19.62 9.34 -19.31
N PRO A 45 -19.56 8.24 -20.08
CA PRO A 45 -18.87 7.02 -19.69
C PRO A 45 -17.33 7.17 -19.71
N ASP A 46 -16.80 8.20 -20.38
CA ASP A 46 -15.35 8.45 -20.49
C ASP A 46 -14.81 9.25 -19.29
N ALA A 47 -15.70 9.87 -18.50
CA ALA A 47 -15.38 10.50 -17.22
C ALA A 47 -15.08 9.50 -16.08
N ALA A 48 -14.61 8.29 -16.40
CA ALA A 48 -14.27 7.29 -15.40
C ALA A 48 -13.03 7.74 -14.60
N ILE A 49 -13.17 7.88 -13.28
CA ILE A 49 -12.10 8.35 -12.40
C ILE A 49 -11.45 7.15 -11.71
N ALA A 50 -10.14 7.04 -11.82
CA ALA A 50 -9.34 6.07 -11.07
C ALA A 50 -8.60 6.76 -9.92
N LEU A 51 -8.84 6.32 -8.68
CA LEU A 51 -8.15 6.82 -7.48
C LEU A 51 -7.40 5.69 -6.77
N GLU A 52 -6.36 6.03 -6.02
CA GLU A 52 -5.63 5.09 -5.16
C GLU A 52 -6.00 5.27 -3.69
N ALA A 53 -6.09 4.17 -2.96
CA ALA A 53 -6.28 4.12 -1.51
C ALA A 53 -5.25 3.21 -0.85
N LEU A 54 -4.94 3.50 0.41
CA LEU A 54 -4.01 2.71 1.20
C LEU A 54 -4.61 1.36 1.65
N ASP A 55 -5.90 1.35 1.93
CA ASP A 55 -6.63 0.23 2.52
C ASP A 55 -8.12 0.27 2.12
N ILE A 56 -8.86 -0.77 2.50
CA ILE A 56 -10.26 -0.95 2.09
C ILE A 56 -11.20 0.12 2.69
N ALA A 57 -10.97 0.58 3.92
CA ALA A 57 -11.81 1.58 4.56
C ALA A 57 -11.61 2.94 3.88
N THR A 58 -10.36 3.28 3.56
CA THR A 58 -10.05 4.46 2.76
C THR A 58 -10.68 4.37 1.37
N ALA A 59 -10.60 3.21 0.70
CA ALA A 59 -11.22 3.00 -0.61
C ALA A 59 -12.73 3.21 -0.60
N LEU A 60 -13.42 2.67 0.42
CA LEU A 60 -14.86 2.85 0.62
C LEU A 60 -15.23 4.31 0.88
N THR A 61 -14.42 5.02 1.66
CA THR A 61 -14.63 6.46 1.94
C THR A 61 -14.50 7.29 0.66
N ILE A 62 -13.47 7.02 -0.16
CA ILE A 62 -13.30 7.68 -1.46
C ILE A 62 -14.49 7.39 -2.38
N ALA A 63 -14.93 6.14 -2.46
CA ALA A 63 -16.11 5.77 -3.25
C ALA A 63 -17.38 6.47 -2.74
N ASP A 64 -17.56 6.59 -1.43
CA ASP A 64 -18.73 7.26 -0.85
C ASP A 64 -18.82 8.75 -1.19
N ILE A 65 -17.68 9.44 -1.23
CA ILE A 65 -17.60 10.86 -1.58
C ILE A 65 -17.82 11.07 -3.08
N ASN A 66 -17.20 10.24 -3.92
CA ASN A 66 -17.11 10.51 -5.36
C ASN A 66 -18.23 9.86 -6.18
N VAL A 67 -18.91 8.84 -5.65
CA VAL A 67 -20.07 8.24 -6.33
C VAL A 67 -21.35 8.89 -5.83
N GLY A 68 -22.04 9.63 -6.71
CA GLY A 68 -23.38 10.15 -6.44
C GLY A 68 -24.45 9.07 -6.57
N SER A 69 -24.54 8.47 -7.76
CA SER A 69 -25.37 7.29 -8.08
C SER A 69 -24.68 6.53 -9.20
N GLY A 70 -24.53 5.22 -9.08
CA GLY A 70 -23.82 4.42 -10.09
C GLY A 70 -22.86 3.41 -9.49
N ASP A 71 -21.89 2.98 -10.30
CA ASP A 71 -21.02 1.87 -9.98
C ASP A 71 -19.57 2.32 -9.74
N ALA A 72 -18.92 1.66 -8.78
CA ALA A 72 -17.50 1.72 -8.55
C ALA A 72 -16.94 0.31 -8.39
N GLU A 73 -15.66 0.13 -8.67
CA GLU A 73 -14.96 -1.13 -8.50
C GLU A 73 -13.70 -0.90 -7.67
N ILE A 74 -13.44 -1.83 -6.75
CA ILE A 74 -12.20 -1.87 -5.97
C ILE A 74 -11.31 -2.95 -6.55
N TRP A 75 -10.09 -2.56 -6.87
CA TRP A 75 -9.06 -3.39 -7.47
C TRP A 75 -7.83 -3.43 -6.56
N ASP A 76 -7.17 -4.58 -6.54
CA ASP A 76 -5.89 -4.80 -5.89
C ASP A 76 -4.90 -5.29 -6.96
N GLY A 77 -4.11 -4.36 -7.50
CA GLY A 77 -3.39 -4.59 -8.75
C GLY A 77 -4.34 -5.00 -9.88
N GLU A 78 -4.14 -6.20 -10.42
CA GLU A 78 -4.95 -6.79 -11.50
C GLU A 78 -6.20 -7.53 -10.99
N LYS A 79 -6.32 -7.73 -9.66
CA LYS A 79 -7.42 -8.49 -9.08
C LYS A 79 -8.57 -7.56 -8.71
N ARG A 80 -9.75 -7.72 -9.32
CA ARG A 80 -10.96 -7.07 -8.83
C ARG A 80 -11.37 -7.69 -7.48
N LEU A 81 -11.43 -6.88 -6.44
CA LEU A 81 -11.85 -7.29 -5.11
C LEU A 81 -13.37 -7.25 -4.95
N ALA A 82 -14.01 -6.18 -5.43
CA ALA A 82 -15.45 -5.99 -5.31
C ALA A 82 -15.97 -4.99 -6.34
N ARG A 83 -17.24 -5.15 -6.72
CA ARG A 83 -18.03 -4.10 -7.37
C ARG A 83 -19.03 -3.53 -6.37
N LEU A 84 -19.12 -2.21 -6.35
CA LEU A 84 -19.97 -1.43 -5.47
C LEU A 84 -20.98 -0.67 -6.33
N SER A 85 -22.27 -0.84 -6.06
CA SER A 85 -23.33 -0.06 -6.70
C SER A 85 -23.99 0.84 -5.66
N LYS A 86 -23.87 2.16 -5.83
CA LYS A 86 -24.53 3.15 -4.98
C LYS A 86 -25.94 3.39 -5.49
N HIS A 87 -26.91 2.95 -4.70
CA HIS A 87 -28.31 3.27 -4.90
C HIS A 87 -28.65 4.51 -4.08
N ALA A 88 -28.59 5.68 -4.69
CA ALA A 88 -29.08 6.93 -4.10
C ALA A 88 -30.55 7.11 -4.47
N GLY A 89 -31.46 6.62 -3.60
CA GLY A 89 -32.90 6.77 -3.76
C GLY A 89 -33.46 7.87 -2.85
N ARG A 90 -34.67 8.35 -3.15
CA ARG A 90 -35.39 9.35 -2.34
C ARG A 90 -35.65 8.91 -0.89
N HIS A 91 -35.68 7.59 -0.65
CA HIS A 91 -36.08 6.99 0.62
C HIS A 91 -34.95 6.28 1.37
N ALA A 92 -33.88 5.87 0.67
CA ALA A 92 -32.70 5.27 1.28
C ALA A 92 -31.50 5.37 0.34
N THR A 93 -30.33 5.63 0.92
CA THR A 93 -29.04 5.53 0.25
C THR A 93 -28.33 4.31 0.79
N PHE A 94 -28.02 3.35 -0.08
CA PHE A 94 -27.29 2.14 0.32
C PHE A 94 -26.32 1.69 -0.78
N TRP A 95 -25.33 0.92 -0.34
CA TRP A 95 -24.37 0.25 -1.19
C TRP A 95 -24.76 -1.20 -1.37
N ARG A 96 -24.75 -1.67 -2.62
CA ARG A 96 -24.76 -3.10 -2.94
C ARG A 96 -23.34 -3.54 -3.28
N VAL A 97 -22.90 -4.65 -2.70
CA VAL A 97 -21.60 -5.26 -2.95
C VAL A 97 -21.80 -6.57 -3.71
N SER A 98 -21.01 -6.79 -4.76
CA SER A 98 -21.02 -8.01 -5.60
C SER A 98 -19.64 -8.41 -6.07
#